data_AF-A0A2M8KLH8-F1
#
_entry.id   AF-A0A2M8KLH8-F1
#
_cell.length_a   1.000
_cell.length_b   1.000
_cell.length_c   1.000
_cell.angle_alpha   90.00
_cell.angle_beta   90.00
_cell.angle_gamma   90.00
#
_symmetry.space_group_name_H-M   'P 1'
#
loop_
_entity.id
_entity.type
_entity.pdbx_description
1 polymer ?
#
loop_
_entity_poly.entity_id
_entity_poly.type
_entity_poly.pdbx_seq_one_letter_code
_entity_poly.pdbx_strand_id
1 'polypeptide(L)' 'MKIINLRLRKKLNEVYVIGPNDLGSAVLNNLFKKTTGYFKTAPFIIVIPLSLLITILIYLFFGFLLVRLVSLLQYGF' A
#
# COMPACT_ATOMS: atom_id res chain seq x y z
N MET A 1 4.91 -28.33 -14.90
CA MET A 1 4.99 -26.99 -14.28
C MET A 1 5.74 -26.91 -12.93
N LYS A 2 5.81 -27.96 -12.09
CA LYS A 2 6.52 -27.91 -10.78
C LYS A 2 8.04 -27.70 -10.86
N ILE A 3 8.70 -28.20 -11.91
CA ILE A 3 10.17 -28.26 -12.00
C ILE A 3 10.79 -26.88 -12.29
N ILE A 4 10.12 -26.05 -13.10
CA ILE A 4 10.56 -24.67 -13.42
C ILE A 4 10.63 -23.82 -12.13
N ASN A 5 9.70 -24.04 -11.21
CA ASN A 5 9.61 -23.32 -9.95
C ASN A 5 10.81 -23.62 -9.03
N LEU A 6 11.28 -24.87 -8.98
CA LEU A 6 12.43 -25.27 -8.16
C LEU A 6 13.75 -24.64 -8.62
N ARG A 7 13.98 -24.62 -9.95
CA ARG A 7 15.20 -24.02 -10.53
C ARG A 7 15.24 -22.51 -10.31
N LEU A 8 14.11 -21.83 -10.53
CA LEU A 8 13.97 -20.39 -10.29
C LEU A 8 14.17 -20.05 -8.82
N ARG A 9 13.57 -20.84 -7.91
CA ARG A 9 13.71 -20.66 -6.46
C ARG A 9 15.16 -20.81 -6.00
N LYS A 10 15.90 -21.78 -6.56
CA LYS A 10 17.33 -21.96 -6.26
C LYS A 10 18.17 -20.74 -6.70
N LYS A 11 17.97 -20.27 -7.94
CA LYS A 11 18.61 -19.06 -8.48
C LYS A 11 18.28 -17.80 -7.69
N LEU A 12 17.02 -17.64 -7.24
CA LEU A 12 16.61 -16.51 -6.41
C LEU A 12 17.29 -16.56 -5.03
N ASN A 13 17.38 -17.75 -4.41
CA ASN A 13 18.08 -17.92 -3.14
C ASN A 13 19.60 -17.71 -3.25
N GLU A 14 20.20 -17.94 -4.43
CA GLU A 14 21.63 -17.67 -4.68
C GLU A 14 21.91 -16.16 -4.83
N VAL A 15 20.96 -15.37 -5.34
CA VAL A 15 21.15 -13.94 -5.62
C VAL A 15 20.63 -13.03 -4.50
N TYR A 16 19.56 -13.44 -3.81
CA TYR A 16 19.01 -12.69 -2.68
C TYR A 16 19.69 -13.10 -1.37
N VAL A 17 20.66 -12.30 -0.94
CA VAL A 17 21.24 -12.36 0.43
C VAL A 17 20.20 -11.94 1.49
N ILE A 18 19.18 -11.20 1.07
CA ILE A 18 18.14 -10.65 1.95
C ILE A 18 17.00 -11.67 2.07
N GLY A 19 16.76 -12.16 3.28
CA GLY A 19 15.64 -13.03 3.59
C GLY A 19 14.28 -12.36 3.29
N PRO A 20 13.20 -13.16 3.16
CA PRO A 20 11.86 -12.61 2.99
C PRO A 20 11.50 -11.69 4.17
N ASN A 21 10.78 -10.60 3.90
CA ASN A 21 10.30 -9.70 4.96
C ASN A 21 9.54 -10.48 6.03
N ASP A 22 9.99 -10.33 7.27
CA ASP A 22 9.37 -10.89 8.46
C ASP A 22 8.94 -9.75 9.39
N LEU A 23 7.64 -9.66 9.64
CA LEU A 23 6.98 -8.72 10.53
C LEU A 23 6.86 -9.27 11.96
N GLY A 24 7.51 -10.39 12.27
CA GLY A 24 7.52 -11.02 13.60
C GLY A 24 6.24 -11.79 13.95
N SER A 25 5.26 -11.84 13.04
CA SER A 25 4.01 -12.58 13.22
C SER A 25 3.55 -13.21 11.90
N ALA A 26 3.12 -14.47 11.98
CA ALA A 26 2.57 -15.19 10.84
C ALA A 26 1.35 -14.49 10.23
N VAL A 27 0.51 -13.86 11.06
CA VAL A 27 -0.67 -13.11 10.60
C VAL A 27 -0.25 -11.88 9.82
N LEU A 28 0.66 -11.07 10.37
CA LEU A 28 1.16 -9.85 9.73
C LEU A 28 1.88 -10.17 8.42
N ASN A 29 2.72 -11.21 8.41
CA ASN A 29 3.41 -11.68 7.21
C ASN A 29 2.44 -12.11 6.12
N ASN A 30 1.37 -12.80 6.47
CA ASN A 30 0.38 -13.25 5.50
C ASN A 30 -0.44 -12.07 4.96
N LEU A 31 -0.80 -11.12 5.83
CA LEU A 31 -1.49 -9.89 5.44
C LEU A 31 -0.61 -9.07 4.48
N PHE A 32 0.65 -8.86 4.83
CA PHE A 32 1.62 -8.12 4.01
C PHE A 32 1.84 -8.76 2.65
N LYS A 33 2.01 -10.09 2.58
CA LYS A 33 2.18 -10.79 1.30
C LYS A 33 0.96 -10.64 0.40
N LYS A 34 -0.26 -10.68 0.97
CA LYS A 34 -1.50 -10.50 0.22
C LYS A 34 -1.67 -9.07 -0.27
N THR A 35 -1.50 -8.07 0.60
CA THR A 35 -1.66 -6.67 0.23
C THR A 35 -0.60 -6.25 -0.78
N THR A 36 0.68 -6.53 -0.52
CA THR A 36 1.76 -6.18 -1.45
C THR A 36 1.67 -6.94 -2.77
N GLY A 37 1.21 -8.19 -2.78
CA GLY A 37 0.95 -8.93 -4.02
C GLY A 37 -0.07 -8.21 -4.90
N TYR A 38 -1.17 -7.74 -4.31
CA TYR A 38 -2.20 -6.96 -5.01
C TYR A 38 -1.68 -5.60 -5.50
N PHE A 39 -1.00 -4.85 -4.63
CA PHE A 39 -0.47 -3.53 -5.00
C PHE A 39 0.65 -3.60 -6.05
N LYS A 40 1.36 -4.72 -6.16
CA LYS A 40 2.40 -4.90 -7.19
C LYS A 40 1.83 -5.13 -8.59
N THR A 41 0.63 -5.69 -8.72
CA THR A 41 0.03 -5.97 -10.02
C THR A 41 -0.82 -4.82 -10.53
N ALA A 42 -1.61 -4.20 -9.66
CA ALA A 42 -2.50 -3.11 -10.06
C ALA A 42 -2.78 -2.16 -8.89
N PRO A 43 -1.81 -1.31 -8.51
CA PRO A 43 -1.93 -0.47 -7.31
C PRO A 43 -3.11 0.51 -7.42
N PHE A 44 -3.33 1.07 -8.61
CA PHE A 44 -4.28 2.17 -8.79
C PHE A 44 -5.75 1.74 -8.82
N ILE A 45 -6.05 0.46 -9.08
CA ILE A 45 -7.43 -0.04 -9.17
C ILE A 45 -8.19 0.13 -7.86
N ILE A 46 -7.53 -0.08 -6.72
CA ILE A 46 -8.14 0.16 -5.40
C ILE A 46 -7.78 1.55 -4.87
N VAL A 47 -6.55 2.01 -5.06
CA VAL A 47 -6.08 3.26 -4.47
C VAL A 47 -6.91 4.44 -4.97
N ILE A 48 -7.21 4.52 -6.27
CA ILE A 48 -7.94 5.68 -6.81
C ILE A 48 -9.37 5.74 -6.25
N PRO A 49 -10.22 4.69 -6.39
CA PRO A 49 -11.58 4.74 -5.85
C PRO A 49 -11.60 4.96 -4.33
N LEU A 50 -10.71 4.29 -3.60
CA LEU A 50 -10.64 4.41 -2.15
C LEU A 50 -10.22 5.81 -1.72
N SER A 51 -9.22 6.40 -2.38
CA SER A 51 -8.77 7.77 -2.10
C SER A 51 -9.86 8.80 -2.38
N LEU A 52 -10.62 8.63 -3.45
CA LEU A 52 -11.73 9.50 -3.79
C LEU A 52 -12.85 9.40 -2.74
N LEU A 53 -13.22 8.18 -2.35
CA LEU A 53 -14.19 7.94 -1.27
C LEU A 53 -13.73 8.58 0.04
N ILE A 54 -12.49 8.33 0.44
CA ILE A 54 -11.90 8.91 1.67
C ILE A 54 -11.92 10.43 1.60
N THR A 55 -11.56 11.02 0.46
CA THR A 55 -11.56 12.48 0.27
C THR A 55 -12.96 13.06 0.43
N ILE A 56 -13.97 12.42 -0.16
CA ILE A 56 -15.38 12.82 0.00
C ILE A 56 -15.80 12.74 1.47
N LEU A 57 -15.50 11.63 2.16
CA LEU A 57 -15.84 11.46 3.57
C LEU A 57 -15.15 12.54 4.43
N ILE A 58 -13.86 12.77 4.23
CA ILE A 58 -13.11 13.81 4.93
C ILE A 58 -13.74 15.18 4.70
N TYR A 59 -14.10 15.51 3.45
CA TYR A 59 -14.77 16.77 3.14
C TYR A 59 -16.15 16.88 3.80
N LEU A 60 -16.94 15.81 3.86
CA LEU A 60 -18.25 15.83 4.51
C LEU A 60 -18.14 16.05 6.04
N PHE A 61 -17.18 15.41 6.70
CA PHE A 61 -17.01 15.54 8.15
C PHE A 61 -16.24 16.79 8.57
N PHE A 62 -15.24 17.20 7.78
CA PHE A 62 -14.27 18.23 8.16
C PHE A 62 -14.20 19.39 7.16
N GLY A 63 -15.07 19.47 6.16
CA GLY A 63 -15.01 20.46 5.08
C GLY A 63 -14.94 21.89 5.58
N PHE A 64 -15.73 22.23 6.61
CA PHE A 64 -15.68 23.55 7.23
C PHE A 64 -14.31 23.88 7.87
N LEU A 65 -13.72 22.90 8.57
CA LEU A 65 -12.39 23.06 9.18
C LEU A 65 -11.31 23.15 8.11
N LEU A 66 -11.40 22.33 7.07
CA LEU A 66 -10.47 22.35 5.94
C LEU A 66 -10.50 23.69 5.20
N VAL A 67 -11.68 24.21 4.89
CA VAL A 67 -11.82 25.51 4.23
C VAL A 67 -11.22 26.61 5.11
N ARG A 68 -11.54 26.64 6.41
CA ARG A 68 -10.95 27.61 7.33
C ARG A 68 -9.44 27.52 7.43
N LEU A 69 -8.90 26.31 7.52
CA LEU A 69 -7.46 26.07 7.63
C LEU A 69 -6.75 26.51 6.34
N VAL A 70 -7.29 26.16 5.18
CA VAL A 70 -6.77 26.60 3.88
C VAL A 70 -6.84 28.11 3.73
N SER A 71 -7.97 28.74 4.08
CA SER A 71 -8.10 30.20 4.05
C SER A 71 -7.09 30.87 4.99
N LEU A 72 -6.90 30.34 6.20
CA LEU A 72 -5.92 30.88 7.15
C LEU A 72 -4.49 30.75 6.58
N LEU A 73 -4.15 29.62 5.99
CA LEU A 73 -2.84 29.43 5.33
C LEU A 73 -2.65 30.32 4.10
N GLN A 74 -3.71 30.60 3.33
CA GLN A 74 -3.66 31.42 2.12
C GLN A 74 -3.59 32.93 2.41
N TYR A 75 -4.29 33.41 3.43
CA TYR A 75 -4.31 34.83 3.81
C TYR A 75 -3.34 35.17 4.94
N GLY A 76 -2.73 34.15 5.56
CA GLY A 76 -1.73 34.29 6.63
C GLY A 76 -0.28 34.29 6.16
N PHE A 77 -0.02 34.14 4.85
CA PHE A 77 1.29 34.25 4.21
C PHE A 77 1.37 35.54 3.38
#